data_AF-A0A9X8GRJ6-F1
#
_entry.id   AF-A0A9X8GRJ6-F1
#
_cell.length_a   1.000
_cell.length_b   1.000
_cell.length_c   1.000
_cell.angle_alpha   90.00
_cell.angle_beta   90.00
_cell.angle_gamma   90.00
#
_symmetry.space_group_name_H-M   'P 1'
#
loop_
_entity.id
_entity.type
_entity.pdbx_description
1 polymer ?
#
loop_
_entity_poly.entity_id
_entity_poly.type
_entity_poly.pdbx_seq_one_letter_code
_entity_poly.pdbx_strand_id
1 'polypeptide(L)'
;HMTIQTAVLIETLQALGAQVRWASCNIFSTQDHAAAAIAASGTPVFAIKGETLADYWDYTHRIFEFGAKGSAGEGPNMILDDGGDATMLMHLGQKAEKDLSVLANPGSEEEVILFAAIKAKLAVDGSWYTRKSAEIIGVTEETTTGVHRLNEMSAKGTLLFRAINVNDSVTKSKFDNLYGCRESLVDGIKRATDVMIAGKVAVVAGYGDVGKGCAQALRALSAQVSV
;
A
#
# COMPACT_ATOMS: atom_id res chain seq x y z
N HIS A 1 -4.63 1.15 2.19
CA HIS A 1 -5.81 1.84 1.58
C HIS A 1 -6.24 3.07 2.39
N MET A 2 -6.96 4.06 1.85
CA MET A 2 -7.50 5.22 2.62
C MET A 2 -9.02 5.12 2.84
N THR A 3 -9.43 4.30 3.81
CA THR A 3 -10.84 4.02 4.13
C THR A 3 -11.25 4.58 5.49
N ILE A 4 -12.53 4.43 5.87
CA ILE A 4 -13.01 4.72 7.23
C ILE A 4 -12.26 3.90 8.29
N GLN A 5 -11.93 2.63 7.99
CA GLN A 5 -11.17 1.78 8.92
C GLN A 5 -9.75 2.30 9.10
N THR A 6 -9.12 2.74 8.01
CA THR A 6 -7.79 3.37 8.07
C THR A 6 -7.84 4.72 8.78
N ALA A 7 -8.92 5.50 8.64
CA ALA A 7 -9.10 6.72 9.40
C ALA A 7 -9.03 6.48 10.91
N VAL A 8 -9.69 5.41 11.42
CA VAL A 8 -9.60 5.01 12.83
C VAL A 8 -8.17 4.61 13.21
N LEU A 9 -7.44 3.90 12.33
CA LEU A 9 -6.03 3.57 12.57
C LEU A 9 -5.17 4.85 12.67
N ILE A 10 -5.34 5.80 11.76
CA ILE A 10 -4.61 7.08 11.77
C ILE A 10 -4.85 7.82 13.08
N GLU A 11 -6.12 8.01 13.47
CA GLU A 11 -6.46 8.70 14.72
C GLU A 11 -5.95 7.96 15.95
N THR A 12 -5.90 6.63 15.91
CA THR A 12 -5.31 5.82 16.99
C THR A 12 -3.80 6.06 17.12
N LEU A 13 -3.07 6.09 16.00
CA LEU A 13 -1.63 6.40 16.01
C LEU A 13 -1.38 7.80 16.57
N GLN A 14 -2.20 8.77 16.19
CA GLN A 14 -2.12 10.15 16.68
C GLN A 14 -2.46 10.27 18.17
N ALA A 15 -3.47 9.53 18.64
CA ALA A 15 -3.81 9.44 20.06
C ALA A 15 -2.65 8.84 20.89
N LEU A 16 -1.81 8.01 20.27
CA LEU A 16 -0.58 7.49 20.86
C LEU A 16 0.65 8.42 20.69
N GLY A 17 0.45 9.60 20.10
CA GLY A 17 1.47 10.65 19.97
C GLY A 17 2.20 10.72 18.63
N ALA A 18 1.80 9.93 17.62
CA ALA A 18 2.42 9.97 16.30
C ALA A 18 2.01 11.22 15.51
N GLN A 19 2.94 11.77 14.73
CA GLN A 19 2.62 12.67 13.61
C GLN A 19 2.57 11.84 12.33
N VAL A 20 1.49 12.00 11.57
CA VAL A 20 1.14 11.08 10.49
C VAL A 20 0.96 11.85 9.19
N ARG A 21 1.46 11.29 8.09
CA ARG A 21 1.14 11.67 6.70
C ARG A 21 0.70 10.41 5.98
N TRP A 22 -0.31 10.50 5.12
CA TRP A 22 -0.93 9.30 4.55
C TRP A 22 -1.19 9.42 3.05
N ALA A 23 -1.06 8.30 2.35
CA ALA A 23 -1.50 8.09 0.98
C ALA A 23 -2.18 6.73 0.87
N SER A 24 -3.00 6.54 -0.16
CA SER A 24 -3.56 5.22 -0.45
C SER A 24 -2.51 4.32 -1.12
N CYS A 25 -2.66 3.01 -1.00
CA CYS A 25 -1.85 2.01 -1.73
C CYS A 25 -2.58 1.47 -2.98
N ASN A 26 -3.73 2.06 -3.33
CA ASN A 26 -4.47 1.69 -4.53
C ASN A 26 -5.38 2.83 -4.99
N ILE A 27 -5.31 3.13 -6.29
CA ILE A 27 -5.99 4.25 -6.96
C ILE A 27 -7.52 4.25 -6.84
N PHE A 28 -8.17 3.12 -6.55
CA PHE A 28 -9.64 3.04 -6.47
C PHE A 28 -10.17 2.75 -5.06
N SER A 29 -9.28 2.52 -4.11
CA SER A 29 -9.65 2.05 -2.77
C SER A 29 -10.02 3.14 -1.78
N THR A 30 -9.68 4.39 -2.10
CA THR A 30 -9.99 5.54 -1.25
C THR A 30 -11.49 5.70 -1.07
N GLN A 31 -11.89 6.02 0.16
CA GLN A 31 -13.21 6.55 0.47
C GLN A 31 -13.05 8.05 0.71
N ASP A 32 -13.46 8.88 -0.26
CA ASP A 32 -13.14 10.33 -0.23
C ASP A 32 -13.65 11.05 1.00
N HIS A 33 -14.80 10.62 1.56
CA HIS A 33 -15.33 11.17 2.80
C HIS A 33 -14.48 10.80 4.03
N ALA A 34 -13.82 9.63 4.04
CA ALA A 34 -12.85 9.27 5.06
C ALA A 34 -11.58 10.11 4.95
N ALA A 35 -11.05 10.25 3.73
CA ALA A 35 -9.89 11.10 3.45
C ALA A 35 -10.16 12.56 3.85
N ALA A 36 -11.34 13.09 3.50
CA ALA A 36 -11.76 14.44 3.86
C ALA A 36 -11.87 14.64 5.37
N ALA A 37 -12.43 13.68 6.11
CA ALA A 37 -12.54 13.76 7.57
C ALA A 37 -11.16 13.84 8.25
N ILE A 38 -10.22 13.00 7.81
CA ILE A 38 -8.84 13.00 8.33
C ILE A 38 -8.07 14.27 7.92
N ALA A 39 -8.28 14.76 6.70
CA ALA A 39 -7.69 16.03 6.28
C ALA A 39 -8.24 17.22 7.09
N ALA A 40 -9.54 17.22 7.40
CA ALA A 40 -10.19 18.25 8.20
C ALA A 40 -9.68 18.30 9.65
N SER A 41 -9.16 17.19 10.20
CA SER A 41 -8.49 17.17 11.50
C SER A 41 -7.03 17.65 11.46
N GLY A 42 -6.53 18.06 10.29
CA GLY A 42 -5.19 18.62 10.10
C GLY A 42 -4.13 17.60 9.71
N THR A 43 -4.51 16.33 9.53
CA THR A 43 -3.59 15.27 9.09
C THR A 43 -3.39 15.35 7.57
N PRO A 44 -2.15 15.47 7.06
CA PRO A 44 -1.90 15.46 5.62
C PRO A 44 -2.28 14.10 4.99
N VAL A 45 -3.28 14.11 4.10
CA VAL A 45 -3.73 12.95 3.33
C VAL A 45 -3.68 13.26 1.84
N PHE A 46 -3.07 12.36 1.07
CA PHE A 46 -2.90 12.44 -0.36
C PHE A 46 -3.53 11.20 -0.99
N ALA A 47 -4.86 11.20 -1.11
CA ALA A 47 -5.61 10.06 -1.60
C ALA A 47 -6.96 10.54 -2.15
N ILE A 48 -7.27 10.19 -3.40
CA ILE A 48 -8.55 10.47 -4.05
C ILE A 48 -8.99 9.22 -4.79
N LYS A 49 -10.27 8.86 -4.70
CA LYS A 49 -10.79 7.72 -5.45
C LYS A 49 -10.76 8.01 -6.95
N GLY A 50 -10.09 7.14 -7.70
CA GLY A 50 -9.92 7.29 -9.15
C GLY A 50 -8.77 8.22 -9.54
N GLU A 51 -7.82 8.47 -8.62
CA GLU A 51 -6.58 9.17 -8.94
C GLU A 51 -5.80 8.47 -10.07
N THR A 52 -5.03 9.25 -10.83
CA THR A 52 -4.19 8.68 -11.88
C THR A 52 -2.98 7.97 -11.27
N LEU A 53 -2.31 7.10 -12.02
CA LEU A 53 -1.04 6.51 -11.59
C LEU A 53 0.06 7.56 -11.36
N ALA A 54 0.00 8.70 -12.07
CA ALA A 54 0.93 9.80 -11.84
C ALA A 54 0.67 10.49 -10.50
N ASP A 55 -0.60 10.73 -10.18
CA ASP A 55 -1.02 11.25 -8.87
C ASP A 55 -0.64 10.27 -7.75
N TYR A 56 -0.90 8.97 -7.94
CA TYR A 56 -0.53 7.92 -7.00
C TYR A 56 0.95 8.00 -6.59
N TRP A 57 1.86 8.03 -7.57
CA TRP A 57 3.29 8.11 -7.27
C TRP A 57 3.71 9.49 -6.75
N ASP A 58 3.06 10.59 -7.13
CA ASP A 58 3.28 11.91 -6.48
C ASP A 58 2.87 11.86 -5.00
N TYR A 59 1.70 11.32 -4.71
CA TYR A 59 1.15 11.17 -3.36
C TYR A 59 2.07 10.29 -2.49
N THR A 60 2.59 9.19 -3.04
CA THR A 60 3.58 8.34 -2.35
C THR A 60 4.89 9.08 -2.08
N HIS A 61 5.31 10.09 -2.88
CA HIS A 61 6.43 10.95 -2.47
C HIS A 61 6.05 11.90 -1.33
N ARG A 62 4.85 12.48 -1.37
CA ARG A 62 4.38 13.49 -0.41
C ARG A 62 4.29 12.97 1.02
N ILE A 63 4.07 11.67 1.24
CA ILE A 63 4.07 11.10 2.60
C ILE A 63 5.45 11.15 3.27
N PHE A 64 6.54 11.33 2.51
CA PHE A 64 7.89 11.48 3.06
C PHE A 64 8.31 12.94 3.30
N GLU A 65 7.45 13.92 3.02
CA GLU A 65 7.77 15.35 3.11
C GLU A 65 7.32 15.95 4.46
N PHE A 66 8.07 15.67 5.54
CA PHE A 66 7.76 16.16 6.90
C PHE A 66 8.39 17.52 7.21
N GLY A 67 9.71 17.59 7.12
CA GLY A 67 10.50 18.76 7.53
C GLY A 67 11.17 19.48 6.38
N ALA A 68 11.81 20.60 6.71
CA ALA A 68 12.61 21.37 5.76
C ALA A 68 13.84 20.57 5.30
N LYS A 69 14.32 20.87 4.09
CA LYS A 69 15.52 20.22 3.56
C LYS A 69 16.72 20.45 4.49
N GLY A 70 17.38 19.37 4.89
CA GLY A 70 18.54 19.38 5.79
C GLY A 70 18.21 19.54 7.28
N SER A 71 16.94 19.57 7.68
CA SER A 71 16.57 19.57 9.11
C SER A 71 16.46 18.14 9.66
N ALA A 72 16.66 17.99 10.97
CA ALA A 72 16.22 16.76 11.67
C ALA A 72 14.71 16.56 11.43
N GLY A 73 14.29 15.32 11.18
CA GLY A 73 12.91 15.02 10.80
C GLY A 73 12.52 15.55 9.40
N GLU A 74 13.49 15.70 8.48
CA GLU A 74 13.20 16.03 7.06
C GLU A 74 12.23 14.98 6.46
N GLY A 75 12.42 13.71 6.81
CA GLY A 75 11.57 12.57 6.44
C GLY A 75 11.00 11.83 7.65
N PRO A 76 10.23 10.75 7.43
CA PRO A 76 9.65 9.95 8.51
C PRO A 76 10.72 9.12 9.22
N ASN A 77 10.37 8.67 10.42
CA ASN A 77 11.14 7.66 11.15
C ASN A 77 10.54 6.25 11.07
N MET A 78 9.31 6.10 10.56
CA MET A 78 8.60 4.82 10.43
C MET A 78 7.83 4.78 9.11
N ILE A 79 7.66 3.58 8.55
CA ILE A 79 6.70 3.32 7.47
C ILE A 79 5.65 2.33 7.97
N LEU A 80 4.37 2.60 7.69
CA LEU A 80 3.29 1.62 7.76
C LEU A 80 2.85 1.36 6.32
N ASP A 81 3.09 0.15 5.83
CA ASP A 81 3.00 -0.20 4.42
C ASP A 81 1.99 -1.33 4.18
N ASP A 82 1.35 -1.30 3.02
CA ASP A 82 0.29 -2.20 2.57
C ASP A 82 0.51 -2.43 1.08
N GLY A 83 1.24 -3.50 0.75
CA GLY A 83 1.69 -3.84 -0.60
C GLY A 83 3.18 -3.59 -0.85
N GLY A 84 3.82 -2.76 -0.04
CA GLY A 84 5.26 -2.51 -0.06
C GLY A 84 5.70 -1.38 -1.00
N ASP A 85 4.79 -0.55 -1.49
CA ASP A 85 5.10 0.47 -2.50
C ASP A 85 5.88 1.66 -1.93
N ALA A 86 5.55 2.10 -0.71
CA ALA A 86 6.30 3.17 -0.04
C ALA A 86 7.73 2.70 0.27
N THR A 87 7.87 1.46 0.74
CA THR A 87 9.15 0.82 0.98
C THR A 87 9.96 0.68 -0.31
N MET A 88 9.34 0.14 -1.37
CA MET A 88 9.99 -0.03 -2.67
C MET A 88 10.42 1.31 -3.25
N LEU A 89 9.61 2.37 -3.14
CA LEU A 89 9.98 3.71 -3.61
C LEU A 89 11.30 4.19 -2.96
N MET A 90 11.45 4.04 -1.65
CA MET A 90 12.69 4.42 -0.96
C MET A 90 13.88 3.57 -1.39
N HIS A 91 13.70 2.24 -1.52
CA HIS A 91 14.77 1.32 -1.91
C HIS A 91 15.22 1.54 -3.35
N LEU A 92 14.28 1.68 -4.28
CA LEU A 92 14.56 1.90 -5.70
C LEU A 92 15.13 3.30 -5.94
N GLY A 93 14.56 4.32 -5.30
CA GLY A 93 15.04 5.70 -5.37
C GLY A 93 16.49 5.85 -4.90
N GLN A 94 16.85 5.27 -3.75
CA GLN A 94 18.25 5.27 -3.28
C GLN A 94 19.22 4.54 -4.24
N LYS A 95 18.77 3.46 -4.88
CA LYS A 95 19.58 2.79 -5.92
C LYS A 95 19.76 3.73 -7.12
N ALA A 96 18.68 4.38 -7.55
CA ALA A 96 18.67 5.31 -8.68
C ALA A 96 19.53 6.57 -8.45
N GLU A 97 19.69 7.03 -7.20
CA GLU A 97 20.64 8.11 -6.86
C GLU A 97 22.09 7.76 -7.23
N LYS A 98 22.45 6.48 -7.19
CA LYS A 98 23.80 5.99 -7.50
C LYS A 98 23.93 5.50 -8.93
N ASP A 99 22.85 4.94 -9.48
CA ASP A 99 22.80 4.35 -10.80
C ASP A 99 21.41 4.50 -11.43
N LEU A 100 21.25 5.48 -12.31
CA LEU A 100 19.98 5.72 -13.02
C LEU A 100 19.58 4.57 -13.96
N SER A 101 20.50 3.64 -14.30
CA SER A 101 20.19 2.53 -15.21
C SER A 101 19.19 1.55 -14.63
N VAL A 102 19.01 1.52 -13.29
CA VAL A 102 17.98 0.71 -12.62
C VAL A 102 16.55 1.13 -13.02
N LEU A 103 16.38 2.29 -13.66
CA LEU A 103 15.12 2.83 -14.15
C LEU A 103 14.99 2.81 -15.69
N ALA A 104 15.82 2.01 -16.38
CA ALA A 104 15.89 2.01 -17.84
C ALA A 104 14.87 1.08 -18.52
N ASN A 105 14.45 0.01 -17.85
CA ASN A 105 13.69 -1.08 -18.46
C ASN A 105 12.40 -1.38 -17.68
N PRO A 106 11.35 -0.53 -17.78
CA PRO A 106 10.09 -0.78 -17.11
C PRO A 106 9.34 -1.97 -17.75
N GLY A 107 8.80 -2.86 -16.92
CA GLY A 107 8.03 -4.04 -17.31
C GLY A 107 6.51 -3.83 -17.34
N SER A 108 6.01 -2.69 -16.88
CA SER A 108 4.57 -2.36 -16.83
C SER A 108 4.32 -0.85 -17.02
N GLU A 109 3.07 -0.48 -17.29
CA GLU A 109 2.63 0.93 -17.30
C GLU A 109 2.91 1.63 -15.96
N GLU A 110 2.62 0.94 -14.86
CA GLU A 110 2.88 1.45 -13.52
C GLU A 110 4.38 1.70 -13.28
N GLU A 111 5.26 0.79 -13.72
CA GLU A 111 6.71 0.99 -13.63
C GLU A 111 7.20 2.15 -14.50
N VAL A 112 6.62 2.35 -15.70
CA VAL A 112 6.94 3.52 -16.54
C VAL A 112 6.71 4.80 -15.75
N ILE A 113 5.57 4.89 -15.05
CA ILE A 113 5.15 6.09 -14.32
C ILE A 113 5.96 6.25 -13.03
N LEU A 114 6.18 5.17 -12.27
CA LEU A 114 7.07 5.16 -11.11
C LEU A 114 8.47 5.65 -11.48
N PHE A 115 9.06 5.10 -12.54
CA PHE A 115 10.43 5.43 -12.96
C PHE A 115 10.51 6.90 -13.41
N ALA A 116 9.47 7.39 -14.10
CA ALA A 116 9.36 8.80 -14.45
C ALA A 116 9.28 9.70 -13.20
N ALA A 117 8.47 9.32 -12.20
CA ALA A 117 8.35 10.04 -10.95
C ALA A 117 9.69 10.09 -10.19
N ILE A 118 10.43 8.97 -10.14
CA ILE A 118 11.76 8.94 -9.52
C ILE A 118 12.75 9.84 -10.27
N LYS A 119 12.82 9.74 -11.60
CA LYS A 119 13.70 10.60 -12.41
C LYS A 119 13.37 12.09 -12.21
N ALA A 120 12.09 12.44 -12.17
CA ALA A 120 11.66 13.81 -11.93
C ALA A 120 12.08 14.31 -10.54
N LYS A 121 11.93 13.49 -9.50
CA LYS A 121 12.35 13.85 -8.14
C LYS A 121 13.88 14.02 -8.05
N LEU A 122 14.66 13.12 -8.66
CA LEU A 122 16.12 13.19 -8.69
C LEU A 122 16.65 14.40 -9.48
N ALA A 123 15.95 14.82 -10.54
CA ALA A 123 16.33 16.01 -11.30
C ALA A 123 16.21 17.31 -10.48
N VAL A 124 15.26 17.35 -9.54
CA VAL A 124 15.09 18.47 -8.60
C VAL A 124 16.05 18.34 -7.42
N ASP A 125 16.24 17.13 -6.92
CA ASP A 125 17.04 16.86 -5.74
C ASP A 125 17.70 15.47 -5.79
N GLY A 126 18.95 15.43 -6.23
CA GLY A 126 19.70 14.19 -6.44
C GLY A 126 20.09 13.39 -5.19
N SER A 127 19.75 13.86 -3.98
CA SER A 127 19.93 13.10 -2.73
C SER A 127 18.65 12.97 -1.90
N TRP A 128 17.49 13.19 -2.54
CA TRP A 128 16.19 13.20 -1.87
C TRP A 128 15.90 11.90 -1.12
N TYR A 129 16.06 10.74 -1.74
CA TYR A 129 15.73 9.45 -1.14
C TYR A 129 16.68 9.12 0.02
N THR A 130 17.99 9.30 -0.16
CA THR A 130 18.95 9.05 0.94
C THR A 130 18.62 9.92 2.15
N ARG A 131 18.32 11.21 1.95
CA ARG A 131 17.98 12.10 3.08
C ARG A 131 16.63 11.78 3.71
N LYS A 132 15.58 11.56 2.90
CA LYS A 132 14.22 11.26 3.40
C LYS A 132 14.11 9.96 4.17
N SER A 133 14.98 8.99 3.88
CA SER A 133 14.98 7.68 4.54
C SER A 133 16.01 7.52 5.64
N ALA A 134 16.84 8.54 5.90
CA ALA A 134 17.96 8.47 6.83
C ALA A 134 17.56 8.14 8.28
N GLU A 135 16.38 8.57 8.70
CA GLU A 135 15.86 8.37 10.07
C GLU A 135 14.88 7.20 10.18
N ILE A 136 14.62 6.46 9.09
CA ILE A 136 13.67 5.33 9.11
C ILE A 136 14.25 4.18 9.91
N ILE A 137 13.62 3.88 11.06
CA ILE A 137 14.02 2.79 11.95
C ILE A 137 13.42 1.45 11.51
N GLY A 138 12.28 1.47 10.82
CA GLY A 138 11.67 0.28 10.25
C GLY A 138 10.33 0.48 9.56
N VAL A 139 9.82 -0.61 9.00
CA VAL A 139 8.51 -0.73 8.35
C VAL A 139 7.67 -1.83 9.00
N THR A 140 6.36 -1.62 9.06
CA THR A 140 5.37 -2.67 9.33
C THR A 140 4.58 -2.94 8.05
N GLU A 141 4.58 -4.18 7.55
CA GLU A 141 3.91 -4.55 6.29
C GLU A 141 2.74 -5.50 6.53
N GLU A 142 1.59 -5.14 5.96
CA GLU A 142 0.31 -5.79 6.20
C GLU A 142 -0.01 -6.94 5.25
N THR A 143 0.52 -6.95 4.02
CA THR A 143 0.06 -7.89 2.98
C THR A 143 1.06 -8.99 2.65
N THR A 144 0.55 -10.12 2.16
CA THR A 144 1.38 -11.21 1.63
C THR A 144 2.34 -10.75 0.53
N THR A 145 1.89 -9.85 -0.37
CA THR A 145 2.72 -9.34 -1.48
C THR A 145 3.88 -8.49 -0.97
N GLY A 146 3.61 -7.53 -0.09
CA GLY A 146 4.67 -6.70 0.49
C GLY A 146 5.63 -7.52 1.34
N VAL A 147 5.13 -8.49 2.12
CA VAL A 147 5.97 -9.43 2.88
C VAL A 147 6.90 -10.23 1.97
N HIS A 148 6.42 -10.69 0.81
CA HIS A 148 7.29 -11.37 -0.16
C HIS A 148 8.42 -10.46 -0.64
N ARG A 149 8.11 -9.20 -1.00
CA ARG A 149 9.11 -8.19 -1.39
C ARG A 149 10.14 -7.96 -0.29
N LEU A 150 9.71 -7.85 0.97
CA LEU A 150 10.59 -7.69 2.12
C LEU A 150 11.50 -8.92 2.33
N ASN A 151 10.95 -10.13 2.23
CA ASN A 151 11.72 -11.37 2.36
C ASN A 151 12.77 -11.50 1.24
N GLU A 152 12.42 -11.15 0.01
CA GLU A 152 13.38 -11.12 -1.10
C GLU A 152 14.52 -10.13 -0.83
N MET A 153 14.19 -8.91 -0.39
CA MET A 153 15.21 -7.90 -0.07
C MET A 153 16.09 -8.34 1.10
N SER A 154 15.51 -8.97 2.11
CA SER A 154 16.24 -9.53 3.25
C SER A 154 17.20 -10.64 2.82
N ALA A 155 16.71 -11.61 2.01
CA ALA A 155 17.53 -12.71 1.50
C ALA A 155 18.68 -12.22 0.60
N LYS A 156 18.46 -11.13 -0.15
CA LYS A 156 19.48 -10.47 -0.99
C LYS A 156 20.41 -9.54 -0.20
N GLY A 157 20.15 -9.28 1.08
CA GLY A 157 20.92 -8.32 1.89
C GLY A 157 20.72 -6.86 1.47
N THR A 158 19.65 -6.54 0.75
CA THR A 158 19.36 -5.19 0.22
C THR A 158 18.29 -4.44 1.01
N LEU A 159 17.72 -5.04 2.06
CA LEU A 159 16.73 -4.40 2.92
C LEU A 159 17.40 -3.31 3.77
N LEU A 160 16.97 -2.06 3.61
CA LEU A 160 17.63 -0.88 4.19
C LEU A 160 17.36 -0.70 5.68
N PHE A 161 16.21 -1.16 6.17
CA PHE A 161 15.75 -0.96 7.55
C PHE A 161 14.97 -2.18 8.04
N ARG A 162 14.71 -2.24 9.35
CA ARG A 162 14.01 -3.39 9.96
C ARG A 162 12.59 -3.50 9.41
N ALA A 163 12.10 -4.73 9.29
CA ALA A 163 10.74 -4.97 8.84
C ALA A 163 10.00 -5.90 9.80
N ILE A 164 8.74 -5.56 10.09
CA ILE A 164 7.81 -6.41 10.84
C ILE A 164 6.77 -6.93 9.85
N ASN A 165 6.73 -8.25 9.71
CA ASN A 165 5.67 -8.96 8.99
C ASN A 165 4.42 -9.00 9.87
N VAL A 166 3.46 -8.12 9.60
CA VAL A 166 2.18 -8.11 10.30
C VAL A 166 1.25 -9.16 9.71
N ASN A 167 1.32 -9.40 8.40
CA ASN A 167 0.46 -10.32 7.67
C ASN A 167 0.37 -11.71 8.32
N ASP A 168 1.51 -12.28 8.70
CA ASP A 168 1.60 -13.66 9.19
C ASP A 168 1.23 -13.81 10.68
N SER A 169 0.84 -12.72 11.34
CA SER A 169 0.13 -12.81 12.60
C SER A 169 -1.15 -13.62 12.41
N VAL A 170 -1.46 -14.55 13.33
CA VAL A 170 -2.65 -15.40 13.22
C VAL A 170 -3.93 -14.56 13.18
N THR A 171 -3.99 -13.52 14.01
CA THR A 171 -5.10 -12.56 14.08
C THR A 171 -5.23 -11.68 12.84
N LYS A 172 -4.23 -11.67 11.95
CA LYS A 172 -4.28 -11.00 10.65
C LYS A 172 -4.62 -12.03 9.58
N SER A 173 -3.68 -12.89 9.20
CA SER A 173 -3.82 -13.86 8.10
C SER A 173 -5.10 -14.71 8.18
N LYS A 174 -5.48 -15.21 9.36
CA LYS A 174 -6.65 -16.10 9.50
C LYS A 174 -7.97 -15.38 9.71
N PHE A 175 -7.94 -14.05 9.87
CA PHE A 175 -9.14 -13.24 10.02
C PHE A 175 -9.35 -12.34 8.81
N ASP A 176 -8.42 -11.40 8.58
CA ASP A 176 -8.50 -10.41 7.52
C ASP A 176 -8.56 -11.07 6.14
N ASN A 177 -7.53 -11.85 5.77
CA ASN A 177 -7.48 -12.47 4.44
C ASN A 177 -8.64 -13.44 4.20
N LEU A 178 -9.08 -14.17 5.24
CA LEU A 178 -10.11 -15.20 5.11
C LEU A 178 -11.53 -14.62 5.26
N TYR A 179 -11.86 -14.09 6.43
CA TYR A 179 -13.20 -13.59 6.74
C TYR A 179 -13.46 -12.24 6.08
N GLY A 180 -12.45 -11.37 5.98
CA GLY A 180 -12.57 -10.10 5.26
C GLY A 180 -12.96 -10.31 3.81
N CYS A 181 -12.24 -11.17 3.07
CA CYS A 181 -12.60 -11.49 1.67
C CYS A 181 -13.92 -12.25 1.56
N ARG A 182 -14.32 -13.03 2.57
CA ARG A 182 -15.63 -13.69 2.58
C ARG A 182 -16.79 -12.68 2.62
N GLU A 183 -16.64 -11.58 3.34
CA GLU A 183 -17.65 -10.52 3.41
C GLU A 183 -17.59 -9.57 2.21
N SER A 184 -16.38 -9.15 1.81
CA SER A 184 -16.21 -8.04 0.87
C SER A 184 -16.23 -8.44 -0.61
N LEU A 185 -15.88 -9.69 -0.96
CA LEU A 185 -15.81 -10.13 -2.37
C LEU A 185 -17.16 -9.95 -3.07
N VAL A 186 -18.20 -10.57 -2.51
CA VAL A 186 -19.53 -10.58 -3.12
C VAL A 186 -20.17 -9.20 -3.04
N ASP A 187 -19.91 -8.46 -1.97
CA ASP A 187 -20.33 -7.06 -1.85
C ASP A 187 -19.79 -6.23 -3.04
N GLY A 188 -18.49 -6.35 -3.33
CA GLY A 188 -17.86 -5.70 -4.49
C GLY A 188 -18.51 -6.10 -5.82
N ILE A 189 -18.68 -7.41 -6.07
CA ILE A 189 -19.34 -7.92 -7.29
C ILE A 189 -20.76 -7.36 -7.44
N LYS A 190 -21.54 -7.36 -6.34
CA LYS A 190 -22.92 -6.89 -6.35
C LYS A 190 -23.01 -5.40 -6.62
N ARG A 191 -22.24 -4.57 -5.92
CA ARG A 191 -22.25 -3.12 -6.17
C ARG A 191 -21.82 -2.75 -7.59
N ALA A 192 -20.93 -3.55 -8.19
CA ALA A 192 -20.43 -3.29 -9.52
C ALA A 192 -21.39 -3.73 -10.64
N THR A 193 -22.22 -4.76 -10.42
CA THR A 193 -22.91 -5.45 -11.52
C THR A 193 -24.37 -5.82 -11.25
N ASP A 194 -24.83 -5.72 -10.00
CA ASP A 194 -26.12 -6.22 -9.52
C ASP A 194 -26.42 -7.68 -9.92
N VAL A 195 -25.38 -8.46 -10.23
CA VAL A 195 -25.54 -9.80 -10.80
C VAL A 195 -26.10 -10.79 -9.78
N MET A 196 -27.03 -11.63 -10.22
CA MET A 196 -27.47 -12.80 -9.46
C MET A 196 -26.33 -13.81 -9.35
N ILE A 197 -26.00 -14.25 -8.14
CA ILE A 197 -24.91 -15.22 -7.88
C ILE A 197 -25.40 -16.67 -7.97
N ALA A 198 -26.61 -16.94 -7.47
CA ALA A 198 -27.13 -18.30 -7.41
C ALA A 198 -27.26 -18.93 -8.81
N GLY A 199 -26.83 -20.19 -8.92
CA GLY A 199 -26.84 -20.96 -10.15
C GLY A 199 -25.73 -20.61 -11.15
N LYS A 200 -24.96 -19.54 -10.94
CA LYS A 200 -23.81 -19.23 -11.80
C LYS A 200 -22.61 -20.11 -11.48
N VAL A 201 -21.77 -20.32 -12.50
CA VAL A 201 -20.43 -20.87 -12.34
C VAL A 201 -19.49 -19.73 -11.94
N ALA A 202 -18.74 -19.92 -10.86
CA ALA A 202 -17.74 -18.97 -10.38
C ALA A 202 -16.40 -19.71 -10.23
N VAL A 203 -15.35 -19.20 -10.88
CA VAL A 203 -14.00 -19.76 -10.80
C VAL A 203 -13.17 -18.89 -9.86
N VAL A 204 -12.54 -19.50 -8.85
CA VAL A 204 -11.65 -18.83 -7.89
C VAL A 204 -10.22 -19.31 -8.15
N ALA A 205 -9.41 -18.49 -8.83
CA ALA A 205 -8.02 -18.83 -9.12
C ALA A 205 -7.15 -18.74 -7.86
N GLY A 206 -6.89 -19.88 -7.23
CA GLY A 206 -6.04 -20.02 -6.04
C GLY A 206 -6.82 -20.27 -4.75
N TYR A 207 -6.27 -21.12 -3.87
CA TYR A 207 -6.94 -21.58 -2.64
C TYR A 207 -6.12 -21.30 -1.37
N GLY A 208 -5.41 -20.17 -1.35
CA GLY A 208 -4.81 -19.59 -0.14
C GLY A 208 -5.89 -19.08 0.84
N ASP A 209 -5.52 -18.29 1.85
CA ASP A 209 -6.50 -17.78 2.82
C ASP A 209 -7.58 -16.91 2.16
N VAL A 210 -7.19 -16.01 1.24
CA VAL A 210 -8.11 -15.22 0.40
C VAL A 210 -9.03 -16.12 -0.41
N GLY A 211 -8.47 -17.05 -1.19
CA GLY A 211 -9.24 -17.95 -2.05
C GLY A 211 -10.26 -18.81 -1.31
N LYS A 212 -9.91 -19.27 -0.10
CA LYS A 212 -10.85 -19.99 0.78
C LYS A 212 -12.02 -19.10 1.19
N GLY A 213 -11.77 -17.84 1.56
CA GLY A 213 -12.82 -16.88 1.92
C GLY A 213 -13.75 -16.58 0.75
N CYS A 214 -13.16 -16.33 -0.42
CA CYS A 214 -13.86 -16.10 -1.68
C CYS A 214 -14.77 -17.27 -2.07
N ALA A 215 -14.22 -18.48 -2.06
CA ALA A 215 -14.98 -19.69 -2.40
C ALA A 215 -16.14 -19.95 -1.43
N GLN A 216 -15.92 -19.74 -0.12
CA GLN A 216 -16.97 -19.85 0.89
C GLN A 216 -18.13 -18.87 0.62
N ALA A 217 -17.82 -17.60 0.34
CA ALA A 217 -18.84 -16.57 0.08
C ALA A 217 -19.70 -16.88 -1.15
N LEU A 218 -19.05 -17.25 -2.26
CA LEU A 218 -19.73 -17.60 -3.50
C LEU A 218 -20.60 -18.85 -3.32
N ARG A 219 -20.08 -19.86 -2.62
CA ARG A 219 -20.83 -21.10 -2.35
C ARG A 219 -22.04 -20.86 -1.46
N ALA A 220 -21.93 -19.97 -0.47
CA ALA A 220 -23.04 -19.62 0.44
C ALA A 220 -24.22 -18.95 -0.31
N LEU A 221 -23.96 -18.30 -1.44
CA LEU A 221 -24.99 -17.78 -2.33
C LEU A 221 -25.37 -18.72 -3.47
N SER A 222 -25.11 -20.01 -3.31
CA SER A 222 -25.50 -21.07 -4.26
C SER A 222 -24.86 -20.96 -5.64
N ALA A 223 -23.65 -20.40 -5.74
CA ALA A 223 -22.83 -20.55 -6.94
C ALA A 223 -22.26 -21.99 -7.06
N GLN A 224 -22.02 -22.42 -8.30
CA GLN A 224 -21.19 -23.57 -8.60
C GLN A 224 -19.75 -23.10 -8.63
N VAL A 225 -18.99 -23.39 -7.55
CA VAL A 225 -17.65 -22.88 -7.36
C VAL A 225 -16.62 -23.90 -7.86
N SER A 226 -15.76 -23.46 -8.77
CA SER A 226 -14.55 -24.18 -9.18
C SER A 226 -13.32 -23.44 -8.66
N VAL A 227 -12.26 -24.18 -8.34
CA VAL A 227 -10.99 -23.66 -7.83
C VAL A 227 -9.85 -24.22 -8.67
#